data_AF-A0A538RA04-F1
#
_entry.id   AF-A0A538RA04-F1
#
_cell.length_a   1.000
_cell.length_b   1.000
_cell.length_c   1.000
_cell.angle_alpha   90.00
_cell.angle_beta   90.00
_cell.angle_gamma   90.00
#
_symmetry.space_group_name_H-M   'P 1'
#
loop_
_entity.id
_entity.type
_entity.pdbx_description
1 polymer ?
#
loop_
_entity_poly.entity_id
_entity_poly.type
_entity_poly.pdbx_seq_one_letter_code
_entity_poly.pdbx_strand_id
1 'polypeptide(L)'
;MKKLTAIVALGAILLALLPAPAQAHGAAGAALALGAFAVFSVLFLPFALLNAAVAAPAPVVYTPPTPVYATPSPVYYTPQYSTPPASVPSPINRVVVYPHGRYLLYGDGVTAAYRWVWVPNPPPPGSAPVR
;
A
#
# COMPACT_ATOMS: atom_id res chain seq x y z
N MET A 1 41.24 -58.82 -17.43
CA MET A 1 42.21 -57.89 -16.80
C MET A 1 41.91 -56.44 -17.16
N LYS A 2 42.11 -55.99 -18.42
CA LYS A 2 41.97 -54.56 -18.82
C LYS A 2 40.62 -53.90 -18.51
N LYS A 3 39.49 -54.60 -18.70
CA LYS A 3 38.14 -54.07 -18.42
C LYS A 3 37.90 -53.84 -16.93
N LEU A 4 38.47 -54.69 -16.07
CA LEU A 4 38.32 -54.58 -14.62
C LEU A 4 39.13 -53.38 -14.11
N THR A 5 40.34 -53.17 -14.64
CA THR A 5 41.15 -51.98 -14.37
C THR A 5 40.45 -50.69 -14.80
N ALA A 6 39.78 -50.69 -15.95
CA ALA A 6 39.03 -49.53 -16.43
C ALA A 6 37.83 -49.21 -15.52
N ILE A 7 37.10 -50.22 -15.05
CA ILE A 7 35.96 -50.02 -14.13
C ILE A 7 36.43 -49.49 -12.78
N VAL A 8 37.54 -50.01 -12.24
CA VAL A 8 38.11 -49.52 -10.98
C VAL A 8 38.62 -48.09 -11.12
N ALA A 9 39.31 -47.77 -12.22
CA ALA A 9 39.76 -46.41 -12.50
C ALA A 9 38.58 -45.44 -12.67
N LEU A 10 37.54 -45.84 -13.41
CA LEU A 10 36.33 -45.05 -13.59
C LEU A 10 35.61 -44.83 -12.25
N GLY A 11 35.53 -45.87 -11.41
CA GLY A 11 34.96 -45.78 -10.06
C GLY A 11 35.74 -44.82 -9.17
N ALA A 12 37.08 -44.86 -9.20
CA ALA A 12 37.92 -43.94 -8.45
C ALA A 12 37.79 -42.49 -8.93
N ILE A 13 37.70 -42.27 -10.25
CA ILE A 13 37.48 -40.94 -10.83
C ILE A 13 36.10 -40.41 -10.46
N LEU A 14 35.06 -41.24 -10.55
CA LEU A 14 33.70 -40.86 -10.12
C LEU A 14 33.65 -40.53 -8.62
N LEU A 15 34.38 -41.27 -7.78
CA LEU A 15 34.46 -40.98 -6.35
C LEU A 15 35.18 -39.67 -6.06
N ALA A 16 36.21 -39.33 -6.86
CA ALA A 16 36.96 -38.09 -6.73
C ALA A 16 36.22 -36.85 -7.30
N LEU A 17 35.26 -37.06 -8.21
CA LEU A 17 34.42 -36.00 -8.78
C LEU A 17 33.15 -35.73 -7.97
N LEU A 18 32.91 -36.46 -6.87
CA LEU A 18 31.80 -36.13 -5.97
C LEU A 18 32.02 -34.72 -5.38
N PRO A 19 31.01 -33.84 -5.39
CA PRO A 19 31.13 -32.55 -4.74
C PRO A 19 31.47 -32.78 -3.27
N ALA A 20 32.49 -32.09 -2.75
CA ALA A 20 32.79 -32.12 -1.32
C ALA A 20 31.48 -31.83 -0.56
N PRO A 21 31.11 -32.63 0.45
CA PRO A 21 29.92 -32.33 1.23
C PRO A 21 30.08 -30.91 1.76
N ALA A 22 29.14 -30.02 1.44
CA ALA A 22 29.17 -28.65 1.92
C ALA A 22 29.38 -28.69 3.44
N GLN A 23 30.58 -28.33 3.89
CA GLN A 23 30.90 -28.35 5.31
C GLN A 23 30.01 -27.28 5.93
N ALA A 24 28.94 -27.72 6.58
CA ALA A 24 28.24 -26.93 7.56
C ALA A 24 29.26 -26.66 8.66
N HIS A 25 30.01 -25.57 8.50
CA HIS A 25 30.82 -25.00 9.56
C HIS A 25 29.82 -24.81 10.69
N GLY A 26 29.93 -25.58 11.78
CA GLY A 26 28.91 -25.69 12.82
C GLY A 26 28.60 -24.36 13.52
N ALA A 27 28.34 -24.36 14.82
CA ALA A 27 28.04 -23.11 15.54
C ALA A 27 29.08 -21.98 15.29
N ALA A 28 30.36 -22.33 15.14
CA ALA A 28 31.43 -21.38 14.82
C ALA A 28 31.29 -20.75 13.41
N GLY A 29 30.88 -21.53 12.40
CA GLY A 29 30.64 -21.00 11.06
C GLY A 29 29.43 -20.09 10.98
N ALA A 30 28.35 -20.49 11.64
CA ALA A 30 27.16 -19.67 11.79
C ALA A 30 27.49 -18.35 12.51
N ALA A 31 28.30 -18.38 13.57
CA ALA A 31 28.73 -17.18 14.28
C ALA A 31 29.56 -16.23 13.38
N LEU A 32 30.47 -16.77 12.56
CA LEU A 32 31.25 -15.98 11.61
C LEU A 32 30.37 -15.38 10.50
N ALA A 33 29.40 -16.14 9.99
CA ALA A 33 28.46 -15.66 8.99
C ALA A 33 27.58 -14.53 9.54
N LEU A 34 27.06 -14.68 10.77
CA LEU A 34 26.29 -13.64 11.44
C LEU A 34 27.14 -12.41 11.75
N GLY A 35 28.39 -12.60 12.18
CA GLY A 35 29.35 -11.52 12.39
C GLY A 35 29.64 -10.75 11.10
N ALA A 36 29.91 -11.45 9.99
CA ALA A 36 30.14 -10.84 8.68
C ALA A 36 28.89 -10.08 8.18
N PHE A 37 27.69 -10.67 8.36
CA PHE A 37 26.43 -10.02 8.02
C PHE A 37 26.19 -8.75 8.86
N ALA A 38 26.51 -8.78 10.15
CA ALA A 38 26.38 -7.61 11.02
C ALA A 38 27.32 -6.48 10.59
N VAL A 39 28.58 -6.80 10.29
CA VAL A 39 29.56 -5.80 9.80
C VAL A 39 29.14 -5.23 8.46
N PHE A 40 28.75 -6.08 7.50
CA PHE A 40 28.23 -5.65 6.22
C PHE A 40 27.00 -4.75 6.40
N SER A 41 26.06 -5.16 7.26
CA SER A 41 24.86 -4.38 7.55
C SER A 41 25.23 -3.01 8.12
N VAL A 42 26.12 -2.93 9.11
CA VAL A 42 26.57 -1.63 9.66
C VAL A 42 27.18 -0.72 8.60
N LEU A 43 27.97 -1.28 7.67
CA LEU A 43 28.61 -0.51 6.60
C LEU A 43 27.61 0.00 5.53
N PHE A 44 26.59 -0.80 5.19
CA PHE A 44 25.71 -0.51 4.05
C PHE A 44 24.32 0.03 4.44
N LEU A 45 23.86 -0.20 5.66
CA LEU A 45 22.57 0.27 6.16
C LEU A 45 22.41 1.80 6.14
N PRO A 46 23.42 2.66 6.43
CA PRO A 46 23.24 4.11 6.29
C PRO A 46 23.00 4.54 4.83
N PHE A 47 23.67 3.90 3.86
CA PHE A 47 23.45 4.17 2.44
C PHE A 47 22.09 3.67 1.97
N ALA A 48 21.66 2.50 2.45
CA ALA A 48 20.33 1.97 2.18
C ALA A 48 19.23 2.88 2.74
N LEU A 49 19.39 3.39 3.96
CA LEU A 49 18.47 4.35 4.58
C LEU A 49 18.44 5.68 3.82
N LEU A 50 19.59 6.19 3.39
CA LEU A 50 19.66 7.43 2.62
C LEU A 50 18.95 7.28 1.27
N ASN A 51 19.19 6.18 0.56
CA ASN A 51 18.49 5.88 -0.70
C ASN A 51 16.97 5.77 -0.49
N ALA A 52 16.53 5.09 0.58
CA ALA A 52 15.12 4.98 0.92
C ALA A 52 14.48 6.36 1.22
N ALA A 53 15.21 7.24 1.91
CA ALA A 53 14.74 8.59 2.19
C ALA A 53 14.62 9.45 0.92
N VAL A 54 15.58 9.33 -0.01
CA VAL A 54 15.55 10.05 -1.30
C VAL A 54 14.46 9.51 -2.23
N ALA A 55 14.18 8.22 -2.18
CA ALA A 55 13.13 7.59 -2.99
C ALA A 55 11.72 7.79 -2.41
N ALA A 56 11.59 8.36 -1.21
CA ALA A 56 10.31 8.56 -0.57
C ALA A 56 9.46 9.60 -1.34
N PRO A 57 8.16 9.32 -1.62
CA PRO A 57 7.27 10.29 -2.24
C PRO A 57 7.04 11.52 -1.34
N ALA A 58 6.89 12.70 -1.95
CA ALA A 58 6.60 13.92 -1.21
C ALA A 58 5.22 13.84 -0.49
N PRO A 59 5.12 14.34 0.75
CA PRO A 59 3.84 14.42 1.45
C PRO A 59 2.84 15.31 0.71
N VAL A 60 1.62 14.81 0.49
CA VAL A 60 0.52 15.63 -0.07
C VAL A 60 -0.15 16.39 1.08
N VAL A 61 0.03 17.71 1.09
CA VAL A 61 -0.63 18.61 2.06
C VAL A 61 -1.93 19.12 1.44
N TYR A 62 -3.06 18.74 2.03
CA TYR A 62 -4.36 19.31 1.68
C TYR A 62 -4.62 20.57 2.51
N THR A 63 -4.73 21.72 1.85
CA THR A 63 -5.21 22.95 2.48
C THR A 63 -6.73 23.06 2.33
N PRO A 64 -7.49 23.16 3.44
CA PRO A 64 -8.93 23.39 3.37
C PRO A 64 -9.26 24.76 2.74
N PRO A 65 -10.32 24.86 1.91
CA PRO A 65 -10.80 26.15 1.41
C PRO A 65 -11.21 27.08 2.56
N THR A 66 -10.91 28.37 2.44
CA THR A 66 -11.30 29.38 3.42
C THR A 66 -12.83 29.57 3.42
N PRO A 67 -13.50 29.50 4.59
CA PRO A 67 -14.93 29.78 4.67
C PRO A 67 -15.20 31.25 4.34
N VAL A 68 -15.99 31.51 3.29
CA VAL A 68 -16.53 32.84 3.00
C VAL A 68 -17.89 32.94 3.69
N TYR A 69 -17.94 33.73 4.76
CA TYR A 69 -19.21 34.08 5.42
C TYR A 69 -19.86 35.24 4.67
N ALA A 70 -21.02 34.99 4.07
CA ALA A 70 -21.90 36.06 3.59
C ALA A 70 -22.65 36.63 4.80
N THR A 71 -22.37 37.88 5.16
CA THR A 71 -23.13 38.61 6.19
C THR A 71 -24.50 38.98 5.60
N PRO A 72 -25.62 38.49 6.16
CA PRO A 72 -26.95 38.87 5.70
C PRO A 72 -27.19 40.36 5.96
N SER A 73 -27.73 41.07 4.98
CA SER A 73 -28.16 42.46 5.14
C SER A 73 -29.32 42.56 6.16
N PRO A 74 -29.32 43.57 7.05
CA PRO A 74 -30.35 43.69 8.07
C PRO A 74 -31.71 44.04 7.43
N VAL A 75 -32.69 43.16 7.65
CA VAL A 75 -34.09 43.39 7.26
C VAL A 75 -34.87 43.83 8.49
N TYR A 76 -35.57 44.95 8.40
CA TYR A 76 -36.50 45.41 9.44
C TYR A 76 -37.84 44.67 9.31
N TYR A 77 -38.29 44.02 10.38
CA TYR A 77 -39.56 43.27 10.42
C TYR A 77 -40.56 43.87 11.41
N THR A 78 -41.84 43.89 11.03
CA THR A 78 -43.01 44.07 11.89
C THR A 78 -43.33 42.75 12.62
N PRO A 79 -43.92 42.77 13.83
CA PRO A 79 -44.12 41.56 14.62
C PRO A 79 -45.24 40.70 14.03
N GLN A 80 -44.85 39.65 13.30
CA GLN A 80 -45.69 38.50 13.00
C GLN A 80 -45.19 37.32 13.84
N TYR A 81 -46.10 36.55 14.41
CA TYR A 81 -45.78 35.32 15.13
C TYR A 81 -44.98 34.39 14.20
N SER A 82 -43.69 34.25 14.48
CA SER A 82 -42.74 33.53 13.67
C SER A 82 -42.71 32.06 14.09
N THR A 83 -43.36 31.21 13.30
CA THR A 83 -42.93 29.80 13.21
C THR A 83 -41.44 29.79 12.79
N PRO A 84 -40.56 29.05 13.50
CA PRO A 84 -39.16 28.94 13.12
C PRO A 84 -39.06 28.54 11.65
N PRO A 85 -38.16 29.15 10.86
CA PRO A 85 -37.91 28.71 9.49
C PRO A 85 -37.56 27.22 9.53
N ALA A 86 -38.25 26.41 8.74
CA ALA A 86 -37.83 25.04 8.52
C ALA A 86 -36.37 25.06 8.04
N SER A 87 -35.49 24.33 8.72
CA SER A 87 -34.08 24.23 8.34
C SER A 87 -34.02 23.65 6.94
N VAL A 88 -33.71 24.48 5.94
CA VAL A 88 -33.53 24.05 4.57
C VAL A 88 -32.22 23.27 4.53
N PRO A 89 -32.22 21.96 4.24
CA PRO A 89 -30.97 21.20 4.17
C PRO A 89 -30.12 21.80 3.05
N SER A 90 -28.89 22.23 3.38
CA SER A 90 -27.91 22.61 2.37
C SER A 90 -27.78 21.49 1.33
N PRO A 91 -27.68 21.79 0.03
CA PRO A 91 -27.49 20.77 -0.99
C PRO A 91 -26.12 20.10 -0.79
N ILE A 92 -26.10 18.99 -0.05
CA ILE A 92 -24.93 18.16 0.15
C ILE A 92 -24.62 17.45 -1.16
N ASN A 93 -23.41 17.64 -1.69
CA ASN A 93 -22.96 16.86 -2.84
C ASN A 93 -22.78 15.40 -2.42
N ARG A 94 -23.66 14.52 -2.93
CA ARG A 94 -23.69 13.10 -2.57
C ARG A 94 -22.77 12.24 -3.43
N VAL A 95 -22.08 12.82 -4.42
CA VAL A 95 -21.26 12.07 -5.37
C VAL A 95 -19.91 12.76 -5.58
N VAL A 96 -18.83 12.00 -5.36
CA VAL A 96 -17.46 12.44 -5.67
C VAL A 96 -16.89 11.50 -6.73
N VAL A 97 -16.58 12.02 -7.91
CA VAL A 97 -16.13 11.25 -9.07
C VAL A 97 -14.61 11.25 -9.18
N TYR A 98 -14.03 10.08 -9.43
CA TYR A 98 -12.60 9.85 -9.65
C TYR A 98 -12.38 9.13 -10.99
N PRO A 99 -11.15 9.12 -11.53
CA PRO A 99 -10.86 8.43 -12.80
C PRO A 99 -11.18 6.92 -12.79
N HIS A 100 -11.14 6.27 -11.62
CA HIS A 100 -11.25 4.83 -11.43
C HIS A 100 -12.57 4.39 -10.76
N GLY A 101 -13.47 5.33 -10.46
CA GLY A 101 -14.72 5.06 -9.76
C GLY A 101 -15.35 6.31 -9.17
N ARG A 102 -16.31 6.13 -8.27
CA ARG A 102 -16.97 7.24 -7.56
C ARG A 102 -17.34 6.83 -6.15
N TYR A 103 -17.26 7.78 -5.22
CA TYR A 103 -17.85 7.64 -3.90
C TYR A 103 -19.30 8.15 -3.91
N LEU A 104 -20.19 7.36 -3.33
CA LEU A 104 -21.59 7.71 -3.09
C LEU A 104 -21.81 7.89 -1.60
N LEU A 105 -22.42 9.02 -1.22
CA LEU A 105 -22.85 9.30 0.13
C LEU A 105 -24.24 8.70 0.36
N TYR A 106 -24.30 7.72 1.26
CA TYR A 106 -25.54 7.17 1.77
C TYR A 106 -25.83 7.72 3.16
N GLY A 107 -27.11 7.69 3.53
CA GLY A 107 -27.60 8.27 4.77
C GLY A 107 -28.07 9.70 4.58
N ASP A 108 -28.91 10.13 5.50
CA ASP A 108 -29.50 11.46 5.60
C ASP A 108 -28.99 12.20 6.86
N GLY A 109 -28.16 11.55 7.66
CA GLY A 109 -27.65 12.07 8.93
C GLY A 109 -28.70 12.20 10.03
N VAL A 110 -29.94 11.76 9.78
CA VAL A 110 -31.09 11.89 10.69
C VAL A 110 -31.64 10.52 11.04
N THR A 111 -32.03 9.73 10.03
CA THR A 111 -32.52 8.35 10.21
C THR A 111 -31.42 7.31 9.99
N ALA A 112 -30.42 7.63 9.17
CA ALA A 112 -29.27 6.81 8.89
C ALA A 112 -27.98 7.65 8.89
N ALA A 113 -26.98 7.18 9.63
CA ALA A 113 -25.67 7.82 9.69
C ALA A 113 -25.05 7.93 8.28
N TYR A 114 -24.36 9.05 8.04
CA TYR A 114 -23.66 9.27 6.80
C TYR A 114 -22.54 8.24 6.60
N ARG A 115 -22.56 7.58 5.44
CA ARG A 115 -21.51 6.63 5.04
C ARG A 115 -21.12 6.86 3.59
N TRP A 116 -19.81 6.88 3.34
CA TRP A 116 -19.25 6.92 1.99
C TRP A 116 -18.99 5.49 1.51
N VAL A 117 -19.52 5.16 0.33
CA VAL A 117 -19.32 3.86 -0.31
C VAL A 117 -18.60 4.04 -1.63
N TRP A 118 -17.50 3.32 -1.82
CA TRP A 118 -16.76 3.30 -3.07
C TRP A 118 -17.47 2.42 -4.11
N VAL A 119 -17.68 2.94 -5.31
CA VAL A 119 -18.18 2.21 -6.47
C VAL A 119 -17.11 2.26 -7.57
N PRO A 120 -16.43 1.14 -7.86
CA PRO A 120 -15.46 1.10 -8.95
C PRO A 120 -16.14 1.28 -10.31
N ASN A 121 -15.40 1.76 -11.30
CA ASN A 121 -15.90 1.79 -12.67
C ASN A 121 -16.14 0.37 -13.18
N PRO A 122 -17.19 0.17 -14.01
CA PRO A 122 -17.38 -1.12 -14.66
C PRO A 122 -16.13 -1.47 -15.49
N PRO A 123 -15.75 -2.75 -15.54
CA PRO A 123 -14.65 -3.18 -16.39
C PRO A 123 -14.98 -2.86 -17.86
N PRO A 124 -13.97 -2.58 -18.70
CA PRO A 124 -14.18 -2.32 -20.12
C PRO A 124 -15.02 -3.45 -20.76
N PRO A 125 -15.97 -3.13 -21.66
CA PRO A 125 -16.74 -4.14 -22.38
C PRO A 125 -15.79 -5.18 -23.00
N GLY A 126 -15.98 -6.47 -22.66
CA GLY A 126 -15.16 -7.59 -23.18
C GLY A 126 -14.21 -8.26 -22.18
N SER A 127 -14.17 -7.83 -20.92
CA SER A 127 -13.32 -8.44 -19.87
C SER A 127 -14.07 -9.32 -18.86
N ALA A 128 -15.33 -9.66 -19.14
CA ALA A 128 -16.05 -10.67 -18.37
C ALA A 128 -15.42 -12.06 -18.63
N PRO A 129 -15.15 -12.87 -17.59
CA PRO A 129 -14.69 -14.24 -17.81
C PRO A 129 -15.75 -15.03 -18.58
N VAL A 130 -15.38 -15.54 -19.74
CA VAL A 130 -16.16 -16.55 -20.46
C VAL A 130 -16.20 -17.77 -19.54
N ARG A 131 -17.40 -18.12 -19.07
CA ARG A 131 -17.64 -19.32 -18.29
C ARG A 131 -17.48 -20.58 -19.15
#